data_AF-A0A7K8M3E4-F1
#
_entry.id   AF-A0A7K8M3E4-F1
#
_cell.length_a   1.000
_cell.length_b   1.000
_cell.length_c   1.000
_cell.angle_alpha   90.00
_cell.angle_beta   90.00
_cell.angle_gamma   90.00
#
_symmetry.space_group_name_H-M   'P 1'
#
loop_
_entity.id
_entity.type
_entity.pdbx_description
1 polymer ?
#
loop_
_entity_poly.entity_id
_entity_poly.type
_entity_poly.pdbx_seq_one_letter_code
_entity_poly.pdbx_strand_id
1 'polypeptide(L)'
;MAAPSLLRGGLRRMLSGLLGSGWAAPPARALREVVEVTEGNTTTIEGRITEDAEAPPPPNPSGQCPICRWNLKHKYDYVDVLLLSQFIRSDGGMLPRRITGLCLEEHKKVAVCVQMAHRAGLLPNHRPPLPEGHIPKKPKLNRYLTRWPSRSAKPIWKRGPKWCKKPFPVGHPLLKDNVKYTQKPLCLNH
;
A
#
# COMPACT_ATOMS: atom_id res chain seq x y z
N MET A 1 46.82 8.03 23.28
CA MET A 1 45.85 9.12 23.52
C MET A 1 45.40 9.67 22.18
N ALA A 2 44.19 9.35 21.76
CA ALA A 2 43.53 9.95 20.60
C ALA A 2 42.04 10.02 20.95
N ALA A 3 41.49 11.23 20.97
CA ALA A 3 40.14 11.51 21.43
C ALA A 3 39.06 10.98 20.47
N PRO A 4 37.90 10.53 20.96
CA PRO A 4 36.82 10.05 20.12
C PRO A 4 36.05 11.23 19.52
N SER A 5 35.86 11.20 18.21
CA SER A 5 34.94 12.08 17.46
C SER A 5 33.48 11.70 17.74
N LEU A 6 33.00 12.05 18.93
CA LEU A 6 31.57 12.17 19.23
C LEU A 6 31.22 13.65 19.14
N LEU A 7 30.13 13.97 18.43
CA LEU A 7 29.39 15.26 18.36
C LEU A 7 29.19 15.74 16.91
N ARG A 8 28.27 15.09 16.20
CA ARG A 8 27.46 15.74 15.14
C ARG A 8 26.25 14.88 14.82
N GLY A 9 25.30 14.82 15.75
CA GLY A 9 24.11 13.99 15.55
C GLY A 9 23.02 14.16 16.61
N GLY A 10 22.86 15.34 17.20
CA GLY A 10 21.86 15.49 18.25
C GLY A 10 21.57 16.94 18.59
N LEU A 11 20.82 17.66 17.75
CA LEU A 11 20.13 18.89 18.18
C LEU A 11 19.02 19.34 17.21
N ARG A 12 18.08 18.45 16.84
CA ARG A 12 16.85 18.85 16.14
C ARG A 12 15.56 18.22 16.70
N ARG A 13 15.58 17.77 17.96
CA ARG A 13 14.38 17.27 18.67
C ARG A 13 14.08 18.09 19.92
N MET A 14 13.90 19.41 19.78
CA MET A 14 13.18 20.22 20.76
C MET A 14 12.65 21.46 20.02
N LEU A 15 11.38 21.84 20.26
CA LEU A 15 10.64 22.98 19.69
C LEU A 15 9.74 22.69 18.47
N SER A 16 8.66 21.92 18.68
CA SER A 16 7.38 22.20 18.03
C SER A 16 6.23 21.89 18.98
N GLY A 17 6.11 22.69 20.04
CA GLY A 17 5.14 22.44 21.10
C GLY A 17 4.58 23.72 21.73
N LEU A 18 4.41 24.80 20.97
CA LEU A 18 3.76 26.04 21.44
C LEU A 18 3.31 26.89 20.24
N LEU A 19 2.30 26.43 19.50
CA LEU A 19 1.26 27.26 18.84
C LEU A 19 0.39 26.38 17.93
N GLY A 20 -0.93 26.50 18.10
CA GLY A 20 -1.88 26.16 17.04
C GLY A 20 -2.64 24.85 17.22
N SER A 21 -3.93 25.01 17.49
CA SER A 21 -5.01 24.04 17.25
C SER A 21 -5.09 23.69 15.74
N GLY A 22 -4.12 22.94 15.25
CA GLY A 22 -4.20 22.20 13.99
C GLY A 22 -4.05 20.73 14.34
N TRP A 23 -4.76 19.84 13.65
CA TRP A 23 -4.57 18.40 13.80
C TRP A 23 -3.08 18.09 13.64
N ALA A 24 -2.39 17.84 14.76
CA ALA A 24 -0.98 17.57 14.76
C ALA A 24 -0.73 16.39 13.83
N ALA A 25 0.09 16.58 12.80
CA ALA A 25 0.61 15.46 12.05
C ALA A 25 1.20 14.49 13.08
N PRO A 26 0.80 13.20 13.07
CA PRO A 26 1.36 12.27 14.04
C PRO A 26 2.88 12.35 13.94
N PRO A 27 3.61 12.32 15.08
CA PRO A 27 5.06 12.37 15.05
C PRO A 27 5.55 11.30 14.07
N ALA A 28 6.54 11.61 13.23
CA ALA A 28 7.12 10.65 12.30
C ALA A 28 7.62 9.45 13.13
N ARG A 29 6.81 8.39 13.19
CA ARG A 29 7.14 7.17 13.91
C ARG A 29 7.94 6.34 12.92
N ALA A 30 9.25 6.32 13.10
CA ALA A 30 10.13 5.36 12.45
C ALA A 30 9.60 3.93 12.62
N LEU A 31 10.02 3.01 11.76
CA LEU A 31 9.65 1.61 11.87
C LEU A 31 10.09 1.04 13.23
N ARG A 32 9.17 0.35 13.91
CA ARG A 32 9.39 -0.26 15.22
C ARG A 32 9.15 -1.74 15.12
N GLU A 33 10.10 -2.51 15.61
CA GLU A 33 10.03 -3.96 15.70
C GLU A 33 9.89 -4.38 17.17
N VAL A 34 9.03 -5.36 17.42
CA VAL A 34 8.87 -5.97 18.74
C VAL A 34 9.66 -7.28 18.71
N VAL A 35 10.66 -7.39 19.58
CA VAL A 35 11.52 -8.57 19.69
C VAL A 35 11.21 -9.25 21.01
N GLU A 36 10.82 -10.52 20.92
CA GLU A 36 10.59 -11.38 22.08
C GLU A 36 11.80 -12.28 22.29
N VAL A 37 12.40 -12.23 23.48
CA VAL A 37 13.53 -13.08 23.88
C VAL A 37 13.11 -13.90 25.08
N THR A 38 13.09 -15.22 24.94
CA THR A 38 12.76 -16.17 26.01
C THR A 38 14.04 -16.79 26.58
N GLU A 39 14.38 -16.44 27.82
CA GLU A 39 15.50 -17.01 28.56
C GLU A 39 14.96 -17.86 29.71
N GLY A 40 14.94 -19.18 29.53
CA GLY A 40 14.39 -20.12 30.51
C GLY A 40 12.88 -19.90 30.74
N ASN A 41 12.51 -19.36 31.90
CA ASN A 41 11.13 -19.07 32.30
C ASN A 41 10.77 -17.57 32.26
N THR A 42 11.68 -16.70 31.80
CA THR A 42 11.43 -15.26 31.70
C THR A 42 11.37 -14.84 30.23
N THR A 43 10.28 -14.16 29.85
CA THR A 43 10.10 -13.60 28.51
C THR A 43 10.30 -12.09 28.55
N THR A 44 11.35 -11.61 27.90
CA THR A 44 11.65 -10.18 27.76
C THR A 44 11.14 -9.70 26.41
N ILE A 45 10.37 -8.60 26.41
CA ILE A 45 9.81 -7.99 25.19
C ILE A 45 10.43 -6.61 25.00
N GLU A 46 11.24 -6.46 23.95
CA GLU A 46 11.93 -5.22 23.62
C GLU A 46 11.33 -4.53 22.37
N GLY A 47 11.37 -3.19 22.34
CA GLY A 47 10.99 -2.40 21.18
C GLY A 47 12.22 -1.76 20.52
N ARG A 48 12.59 -2.22 19.33
CA ARG A 48 13.73 -1.68 18.56
C ARG A 48 13.24 -0.72 17.48
N ILE A 49 13.89 0.44 17.37
CA ILE A 49 13.61 1.42 16.32
C ILE A 49 14.58 1.18 15.17
N THR A 50 14.06 0.91 13.98
CA THR A 50 14.87 0.80 12.76
C THR A 50 14.97 2.17 12.10
N GLU A 51 16.15 2.51 11.59
CA GLU A 51 16.37 3.76 10.85
C GLU A 51 15.85 3.64 9.41
N ASP A 52 15.17 4.68 8.95
CA ASP A 52 14.61 4.75 7.59
C ASP A 52 15.57 5.47 6.65
N ALA A 53 15.62 5.03 5.38
CA ALA A 53 16.41 5.71 4.35
C ALA A 53 15.82 7.08 4.00
N GLU A 54 16.68 8.09 3.84
CA GLU A 54 16.25 9.44 3.48
C GLU A 54 15.75 9.49 2.02
N ALA A 55 14.56 10.04 1.82
CA ALA A 55 13.94 10.14 0.50
C ALA A 55 14.48 11.37 -0.26
N PRO A 56 14.67 11.26 -1.59
CA PRO A 56 15.06 12.40 -2.41
C PRO A 56 13.99 13.51 -2.41
N PRO A 57 14.38 14.76 -2.70
CA PRO A 57 13.45 15.88 -2.72
C PRO A 57 12.36 15.69 -3.80
N PRO A 58 11.09 16.01 -3.49
CA PRO A 58 9.98 15.80 -4.42
C PRO A 58 10.00 16.85 -5.55
N PRO A 59 9.50 16.50 -6.76
CA PRO A 59 9.46 17.42 -7.89
C PRO A 59 8.43 18.55 -7.73
N ASN A 60 7.34 18.33 -7.00
CA ASN A 60 6.33 19.35 -6.70
C ASN A 60 6.15 19.50 -5.17
N PRO A 61 6.77 20.52 -4.55
CA PRO A 61 6.69 20.71 -3.10
C PRO A 61 5.30 21.17 -2.63
N SER A 62 4.49 21.78 -3.51
CA SER A 62 3.18 22.33 -3.17
C SER A 62 2.07 21.28 -3.01
N GLY A 63 2.32 20.04 -3.45
CA GLY A 63 1.34 18.97 -3.33
C GLY A 63 1.02 18.62 -1.87
N GLN A 64 -0.25 18.35 -1.55
CA GLN A 64 -0.64 17.96 -0.20
C GLN A 64 -0.38 16.49 0.09
N CYS A 65 -0.57 15.62 -0.92
CA CYS A 65 -0.40 14.18 -0.81
C CYS A 65 0.90 13.70 -1.48
N PRO A 66 1.55 12.61 -1.02
CA PRO A 66 2.73 12.05 -1.68
C PRO A 66 2.55 11.84 -3.19
N ILE A 67 1.47 11.17 -3.62
CA ILE A 67 1.18 10.93 -5.05
C ILE A 67 1.06 12.24 -5.85
N CYS A 68 0.50 13.28 -5.22
CA CYS A 68 0.32 14.60 -5.79
C CYS A 68 1.67 15.33 -5.92
N ARG A 69 2.51 15.27 -4.87
CA ARG A 69 3.87 15.85 -4.83
C ARG A 69 4.80 15.23 -5.87
N TRP A 70 4.61 13.96 -6.17
CA TRP A 70 5.37 13.22 -7.17
C TRP A 70 4.75 13.28 -8.58
N ASN A 71 3.67 14.04 -8.78
CA ASN A 71 2.96 14.17 -10.07
C ASN A 71 2.52 12.82 -10.68
N LEU A 72 2.19 11.84 -9.83
CA LEU A 72 1.79 10.48 -10.22
C LEU A 72 0.27 10.32 -10.34
N LYS A 73 -0.53 11.35 -10.03
CA LYS A 73 -1.99 11.29 -10.14
C LYS A 73 -2.40 10.88 -11.56
N HIS A 74 -3.31 9.91 -11.68
CA HIS A 74 -3.82 9.34 -12.94
C HIS A 74 -2.80 8.54 -13.78
N LYS A 75 -1.59 8.28 -13.27
CA LYS A 75 -0.52 7.64 -14.05
C LYS A 75 -0.14 6.23 -13.58
N TYR A 76 -0.66 5.80 -12.44
CA TYR A 76 -0.33 4.49 -11.88
C TYR A 76 -1.48 3.49 -12.02
N ASP A 77 -1.11 2.22 -12.09
CA ASP A 77 -1.99 1.06 -12.19
C ASP A 77 -1.61 -0.03 -11.17
N TYR A 78 -2.36 -1.14 -11.17
CA TYR A 78 -2.08 -2.30 -10.32
C TYR A 78 -0.78 -3.04 -10.66
N VAL A 79 -0.19 -2.72 -11.82
CA VAL A 79 1.07 -3.30 -12.31
C VAL A 79 2.28 -2.62 -11.66
N ASP A 80 2.13 -1.40 -11.15
CA ASP A 80 3.22 -0.59 -10.61
C ASP A 80 3.60 -1.00 -9.18
N VAL A 81 4.15 -2.21 -9.07
CA VAL A 81 4.49 -2.86 -7.79
C VAL A 81 5.44 -2.00 -6.94
N LEU A 82 6.38 -1.28 -7.57
CA LEU A 82 7.36 -0.43 -6.87
C LEU A 82 6.72 0.75 -6.14
N LEU A 83 5.60 1.26 -6.66
CA LEU A 83 4.83 2.31 -5.98
C LEU A 83 3.93 1.70 -4.91
N LEU A 84 3.25 0.60 -5.23
CA LEU A 84 2.31 -0.05 -4.33
C LEU A 84 2.99 -0.63 -3.09
N SER A 85 4.22 -1.16 -3.23
CA SER A 85 4.99 -1.76 -2.15
C SER A 85 5.30 -0.78 -1.01
N GLN A 86 5.35 0.53 -1.29
CA GLN A 86 5.62 1.57 -0.31
C GLN A 86 4.45 1.79 0.66
N PHE A 87 3.23 1.46 0.26
CA PHE A 87 2.01 1.71 1.04
C PHE A 87 1.42 0.45 1.70
N ILE A 88 2.13 -0.67 1.64
CA ILE A 88 1.71 -1.96 2.19
C ILE A 88 2.66 -2.42 3.31
N ARG A 89 2.15 -3.29 4.16
CA ARG A 89 2.89 -4.00 5.19
C ARG A 89 3.63 -5.21 4.60
N SER A 90 4.53 -5.79 5.37
CA SER A 90 5.12 -7.12 5.12
C SER A 90 4.04 -8.17 4.83
N ASP A 91 2.92 -8.14 5.55
CA ASP A 91 1.86 -9.16 5.42
C ASP A 91 0.95 -8.96 4.20
N GLY A 92 1.13 -7.86 3.44
CA GLY A 92 0.26 -7.44 2.34
C GLY A 92 -0.96 -6.61 2.75
N GLY A 93 -1.09 -6.30 4.04
CA GLY A 93 -2.10 -5.36 4.53
C GLY A 93 -1.79 -3.92 4.12
N MET A 94 -2.81 -3.13 3.78
CA MET A 94 -2.62 -1.71 3.44
C MET A 94 -2.32 -0.88 4.70
N LEU A 95 -1.39 0.08 4.61
CA LEU A 95 -1.13 1.04 5.69
C LEU A 95 -2.30 2.02 5.86
N PRO A 96 -2.57 2.51 7.08
CA PRO A 96 -3.67 3.44 7.33
C PRO A 96 -3.39 4.83 6.74
N ARG A 97 -4.44 5.49 6.22
CA ARG A 97 -4.35 6.81 5.57
C ARG A 97 -3.61 7.86 6.41
N ARG A 98 -3.89 7.90 7.72
CA ARG A 98 -3.28 8.85 8.67
C ARG A 98 -1.75 8.76 8.74
N ILE A 99 -1.18 7.60 8.41
CA ILE A 99 0.27 7.38 8.38
C ILE A 99 0.81 7.64 6.98
N THR A 100 0.14 7.13 5.94
CA THR A 100 0.58 7.32 4.55
C THR A 100 0.52 8.78 4.05
N GLY A 101 -0.31 9.63 4.66
CA GLY A 101 -0.50 11.02 4.20
C GLY A 101 -1.22 11.17 2.86
N LEU A 102 -1.85 10.10 2.34
CA LEU A 102 -2.58 10.15 1.08
C LEU A 102 -3.94 10.88 1.20
N CYS A 103 -4.36 11.53 0.11
CA CYS A 103 -5.73 12.00 -0.05
C CYS A 103 -6.71 10.83 -0.01
N LEU A 104 -7.97 11.08 0.38
CA LEU A 104 -8.99 10.04 0.48
C LEU A 104 -9.20 9.29 -0.85
N GLU A 105 -9.25 10.03 -1.96
CA GLU A 105 -9.43 9.46 -3.30
C GLU A 105 -8.27 8.53 -3.68
N GLU A 106 -7.04 9.02 -3.55
CA GLU A 106 -5.85 8.27 -3.90
C GLU A 106 -5.64 7.08 -2.98
N HIS A 107 -5.97 7.21 -1.68
CA HIS A 107 -5.95 6.09 -0.77
C HIS A 107 -6.92 4.97 -1.20
N LYS A 108 -8.14 5.32 -1.63
CA LYS A 108 -9.09 4.31 -2.16
C LYS A 108 -8.60 3.67 -3.46
N LYS A 109 -7.99 4.43 -4.37
CA LYS A 109 -7.41 3.91 -5.62
C LYS A 109 -6.25 2.96 -5.34
N VAL A 110 -5.29 3.35 -4.51
CA VAL A 110 -4.16 2.50 -4.11
C VAL A 110 -4.66 1.23 -3.43
N ALA A 111 -5.66 1.31 -2.54
CA ALA A 111 -6.25 0.14 -1.88
C ALA A 111 -6.76 -0.89 -2.89
N VAL A 112 -7.48 -0.42 -3.92
CA VAL A 112 -8.00 -1.26 -4.99
C VAL A 112 -6.87 -1.83 -5.86
N CYS A 113 -5.86 -1.02 -6.21
CA CYS A 113 -4.69 -1.47 -6.96
C CYS A 113 -3.95 -2.58 -6.21
N VAL A 114 -3.71 -2.41 -4.91
CA VAL A 114 -3.10 -3.43 -4.03
C VAL A 114 -3.93 -4.71 -4.03
N GLN A 115 -5.26 -4.61 -3.88
CA GLN A 115 -6.14 -5.78 -3.94
C GLN A 115 -6.06 -6.50 -5.30
N MET A 116 -6.02 -5.75 -6.41
CA MET A 116 -5.86 -6.32 -7.75
C MET A 116 -4.49 -6.97 -7.93
N ALA A 117 -3.42 -6.34 -7.44
CA ALA A 117 -2.04 -6.86 -7.51
C ALA A 117 -1.88 -8.18 -6.73
N HIS A 118 -2.43 -8.28 -5.51
CA HIS A 118 -2.43 -9.53 -4.74
C HIS A 118 -3.19 -10.64 -5.46
N ARG A 119 -4.35 -10.32 -6.06
CA ARG A 119 -5.15 -11.30 -6.80
C ARG A 119 -4.43 -11.77 -8.07
N ALA A 120 -3.69 -10.87 -8.72
CA ALA A 120 -2.88 -11.18 -9.89
C ALA A 120 -1.56 -11.89 -9.56
N GLY A 121 -1.16 -11.92 -8.28
CA GLY A 121 0.05 -12.60 -7.83
C GLY A 121 1.34 -11.79 -8.00
N LEU A 122 1.25 -10.47 -8.17
CA LEU A 122 2.40 -9.58 -8.38
C LEU A 122 3.23 -9.33 -7.11
N LEU A 123 2.67 -9.64 -5.93
CA LEU A 123 3.28 -9.43 -4.62
C LEU A 123 3.53 -10.78 -3.92
N PRO A 124 4.54 -11.57 -4.31
CA PRO A 124 4.79 -12.89 -3.72
C PRO A 124 5.35 -12.82 -2.29
N ASN A 125 6.19 -11.82 -2.00
CA ASN A 125 6.85 -11.63 -0.71
C ASN A 125 5.92 -11.02 0.35
N HIS A 126 4.82 -10.41 -0.07
CA HIS A 126 3.86 -9.77 0.83
C HIS A 126 2.67 -10.70 1.10
N ARG A 127 2.89 -11.72 1.91
CA ARG A 127 1.87 -12.69 2.32
C ARG A 127 1.86 -12.83 3.83
N PRO A 128 0.70 -13.10 4.43
CA PRO A 128 0.66 -13.42 5.84
C PRO A 128 1.49 -14.67 6.11
N PRO A 129 2.21 -14.74 7.24
CA PRO A 129 2.92 -15.94 7.64
C PRO A 129 1.92 -17.08 7.80
N LEU A 130 2.27 -18.23 7.22
CA LEU A 130 1.51 -19.46 7.35
C LEU A 130 2.18 -20.34 8.40
N PRO A 131 1.42 -21.19 9.11
CA PRO A 131 2.01 -22.14 10.05
C PRO A 131 2.97 -23.09 9.32
N GLU A 132 3.97 -23.56 10.06
CA GLU A 132 4.99 -24.51 9.60
C GLU A 132 4.32 -25.71 8.89
N GLY A 133 4.83 -26.09 7.72
CA GLY A 133 4.32 -27.24 6.94
C GLY A 133 3.00 -27.02 6.18
N HIS A 134 2.49 -25.78 6.06
CA HIS A 134 1.26 -25.53 5.29
C HIS A 134 1.45 -25.70 3.77
N ILE A 135 0.89 -26.78 3.21
CA ILE A 135 0.86 -27.03 1.78
C ILE A 135 -0.48 -26.56 1.18
N PRO A 136 -0.48 -25.65 0.18
CA PRO A 136 -1.70 -25.17 -0.44
C PRO A 136 -2.37 -26.26 -1.28
N LYS A 137 -3.62 -26.62 -0.95
CA LYS A 137 -4.37 -27.71 -1.59
C LYS A 137 -4.95 -27.39 -2.99
N LYS A 138 -5.05 -26.11 -3.37
CA LYS A 138 -5.72 -25.69 -4.63
C LYS A 138 -4.73 -25.04 -5.58
N PRO A 139 -4.78 -25.38 -6.89
CA PRO A 139 -3.97 -24.68 -7.87
C PRO A 139 -4.38 -23.21 -7.95
N LYS A 140 -3.39 -22.33 -8.07
CA LYS A 140 -3.61 -20.91 -8.29
C LYS A 140 -3.87 -20.67 -9.77
N LEU A 141 -5.08 -20.20 -10.09
CA LEU A 141 -5.44 -19.83 -11.46
C LEU A 141 -4.95 -18.42 -11.78
N ASN A 142 -4.24 -18.28 -12.89
CA ASN A 142 -3.77 -17.01 -13.42
C ASN A 142 -4.96 -16.08 -13.67
N ARG A 143 -4.86 -14.84 -13.19
CA ARG A 143 -5.91 -13.83 -13.29
C ARG A 143 -5.30 -12.44 -13.22
N TYR A 144 -5.96 -11.45 -13.81
CA TYR A 144 -5.53 -10.06 -13.77
C TYR A 144 -6.76 -9.15 -13.86
N LEU A 145 -6.62 -7.88 -13.51
CA LEU A 145 -7.73 -6.89 -13.50
C LEU A 145 -9.00 -7.36 -12.74
N THR A 146 -8.85 -8.22 -11.73
CA THR A 146 -10.00 -8.82 -11.05
C THR A 146 -10.58 -7.90 -9.99
N ARG A 147 -11.82 -7.42 -10.21
CA ARG A 147 -12.54 -6.55 -9.26
C ARG A 147 -13.01 -7.24 -7.99
N TRP A 148 -13.47 -8.49 -8.10
CA TRP A 148 -14.07 -9.24 -7.01
C TRP A 148 -13.19 -10.44 -6.62
N PRO A 149 -13.19 -10.88 -5.35
CA PRO A 149 -12.53 -12.11 -4.97
C PRO A 149 -13.28 -13.32 -5.56
N SER A 150 -12.54 -14.36 -5.95
CA SER A 150 -13.14 -15.53 -6.62
C SER A 150 -14.13 -16.32 -5.75
N ARG A 151 -14.08 -16.16 -4.43
CA ARG A 151 -15.02 -16.83 -3.52
C ARG A 151 -16.38 -16.14 -3.45
N SER A 152 -16.47 -14.84 -3.75
CA SER A 152 -17.72 -14.09 -3.63
C SER A 152 -18.50 -14.00 -4.95
N ALA A 153 -17.83 -14.15 -6.09
CA ALA A 153 -18.45 -14.07 -7.40
C ALA A 153 -19.30 -15.33 -7.68
N LYS A 154 -20.61 -15.15 -7.88
CA LYS A 154 -21.52 -16.23 -8.30
C LYS A 154 -21.52 -16.35 -9.83
N PRO A 155 -21.64 -17.57 -10.39
CA PRO A 155 -21.74 -17.75 -11.83
C PRO A 155 -23.03 -17.12 -12.38
N ILE A 156 -22.94 -16.53 -13.58
CA ILE A 156 -24.10 -15.99 -14.30
C ILE A 156 -24.68 -17.11 -15.16
N TRP A 157 -25.70 -17.81 -14.64
CA TRP A 157 -26.36 -18.90 -15.34
C TRP A 157 -27.13 -18.47 -16.60
N LYS A 158 -27.74 -17.27 -16.56
CA LYS A 158 -28.48 -16.68 -17.68
C LYS A 158 -27.99 -15.27 -17.95
N ARG A 159 -27.41 -15.02 -19.13
CA ARG A 159 -26.87 -13.70 -19.53
C ARG A 159 -27.95 -12.71 -19.97
N GLY A 160 -29.05 -13.19 -20.55
CA GLY A 160 -30.12 -12.35 -21.10
C GLY A 160 -29.85 -11.90 -22.55
N PRO A 161 -30.88 -11.36 -23.23
CA PRO A 161 -30.78 -10.81 -24.58
C PRO A 161 -29.91 -9.53 -24.63
N LYS A 162 -29.57 -9.07 -25.85
CA LYS A 162 -28.60 -7.98 -26.10
C LYS A 162 -28.88 -6.69 -25.30
N TRP A 163 -30.14 -6.30 -25.14
CA TRP A 163 -30.55 -5.05 -24.47
C TRP A 163 -30.54 -5.12 -22.93
N CYS A 164 -30.49 -6.31 -22.33
CA CYS A 164 -30.37 -6.48 -20.87
C CYS A 164 -29.28 -7.51 -20.50
N LYS A 165 -28.26 -7.62 -21.36
CA LYS A 165 -27.14 -8.53 -21.18
C LYS A 165 -26.39 -8.17 -19.90
N LYS A 166 -26.21 -9.14 -19.01
CA LYS A 166 -25.37 -9.02 -17.81
C LYS A 166 -23.88 -9.10 -18.20
N PRO A 167 -23.10 -8.00 -18.08
CA PRO A 167 -21.70 -8.01 -18.45
C PRO A 167 -20.82 -8.57 -17.32
N PHE A 168 -19.59 -8.93 -17.67
CA PHE A 168 -18.55 -9.29 -16.72
C PHE A 168 -17.71 -8.06 -16.37
N PRO A 169 -17.66 -7.65 -15.08
CA PRO A 169 -16.86 -6.51 -14.67
C PRO A 169 -15.35 -6.84 -14.70
N VAL A 170 -14.57 -6.00 -15.37
CA VAL A 170 -13.11 -6.08 -15.46
C VAL A 170 -12.52 -4.73 -15.01
N GLY A 171 -11.42 -4.76 -14.26
CA GLY A 171 -10.81 -3.57 -13.66
C GLY A 171 -11.70 -2.90 -12.61
N HIS A 172 -11.39 -1.66 -12.23
CA HIS A 172 -12.14 -0.93 -11.20
C HIS A 172 -12.57 0.48 -11.67
N PRO A 173 -13.80 0.94 -11.40
CA PRO A 173 -14.28 2.26 -11.85
C PRO A 173 -13.52 3.45 -11.26
N LEU A 174 -12.86 3.28 -10.11
CA LEU A 174 -12.04 4.34 -9.50
C LEU A 174 -10.82 4.74 -10.34
N LEU A 175 -10.39 3.89 -11.28
CA LEU A 175 -9.26 4.15 -12.17
C LEU A 175 -9.72 4.64 -13.56
N LYS A 176 -11.01 4.96 -13.74
CA LYS A 176 -11.57 5.40 -15.03
C LYS A 176 -10.94 6.71 -15.56
N ASP A 177 -10.44 7.52 -14.63
CA ASP A 177 -9.86 8.84 -14.87
C ASP A 177 -8.35 8.76 -15.15
N ASN A 178 -7.76 7.56 -15.19
CA ASN A 178 -6.34 7.41 -15.55
C ASN A 178 -6.07 7.95 -16.96
N VAL A 179 -4.83 8.40 -17.18
CA VAL A 179 -4.38 8.91 -18.47
C VAL A 179 -4.57 7.83 -19.53
N LYS A 180 -5.16 8.21 -20.66
CA LYS A 180 -5.38 7.34 -21.80
C LYS A 180 -4.51 7.81 -22.93
N TYR A 181 -3.68 6.92 -23.43
CA TYR A 181 -2.86 7.16 -24.62
C TYR A 181 -3.60 6.78 -25.92
N THR A 182 -4.71 6.06 -25.80
CA THR A 182 -5.55 5.64 -26.93
C THR A 182 -6.86 6.40 -26.94
N GLN A 183 -7.44 6.59 -28.14
CA GLN A 183 -8.77 7.20 -28.29
C GLN A 183 -9.92 6.36 -27.70
N LYS A 184 -9.73 5.03 -27.58
CA LYS A 184 -10.75 4.14 -27.04
C LYS A 184 -10.90 4.31 -25.52
N PRO A 185 -12.13 4.39 -24.98
CA PRO A 185 -12.34 4.41 -23.55
C PRO A 185 -12.01 3.06 -22.90
N LEU A 186 -11.68 3.10 -21.61
CA LEU A 186 -11.48 1.88 -20.82
C LEU A 186 -12.80 1.09 -20.76
N CYS A 187 -12.77 -0.15 -21.23
CA CYS A 187 -13.89 -1.07 -21.12
C CYS A 187 -13.85 -1.76 -19.75
N LEU A 188 -14.77 -1.38 -18.86
CA LEU A 188 -14.85 -1.94 -17.51
C LEU A 188 -15.86 -3.09 -17.37
N ASN A 189 -16.60 -3.38 -18.45
CA ASN A 189 -17.71 -4.34 -18.50
C ASN A 189 -17.69 -5.02 -19.89
N HIS A 190 -17.41 -6.32 -19.94
CA HIS A 190 -17.32 -7.13 -21.18
C HIS A 190 -18.52 -8.09 -21.37
#